data_AF-A0A078G7G5-F1
#
_entry.id   AF-A0A078G7G5-F1
#
_cell.length_a   1.000
_cell.length_b   1.000
_cell.length_c   1.000
_cell.angle_alpha   90.00
_cell.angle_beta   90.00
_cell.angle_gamma   90.00
#
_symmetry.space_group_name_H-M   'P 1'
#
loop_
_entity.id
_entity.type
_entity.pdbx_description
1 polymer ?
#
loop_
_entity_poly.entity_id
_entity_poly.type
_entity_poly.pdbx_seq_one_letter_code
_entity_poly.pdbx_strand_id
1 'polypeptide(L)' 'MHAYTHTCTNRKDNVSTEKLIKIQIPATLRKQLTDDWENITQKDKIVKLPRSPNVDEILSKYHELKTKKDGL' A
#
# COMPACT_ATOMS: atom_id res chain seq x y z
N MET A 1 14.73 36.94 24.99
CA MET A 1 13.95 35.96 24.20
C MET A 1 14.91 35.36 23.17
N HIS A 2 15.28 34.09 23.31
CA HIS A 2 16.17 33.41 22.35
C HIS A 2 15.29 32.65 21.35
N ALA A 3 15.28 33.11 20.10
CA ALA A 3 14.55 32.47 19.02
C ALA A 3 15.25 31.16 18.64
N TYR A 4 14.57 30.03 18.84
CA TYR A 4 15.01 28.75 18.29
C TYR A 4 14.59 28.69 16.82
N THR A 5 15.55 28.84 15.92
CA THR A 5 15.38 28.47 14.51
C THR A 5 15.55 26.95 14.40
N HIS A 6 14.44 26.23 14.29
CA HIS A 6 14.48 24.84 13.82
C HIS A 6 14.79 24.86 12.32
N THR A 7 16.07 24.74 11.97
CA THR A 7 16.48 24.39 10.62
C THR A 7 16.14 22.92 10.39
N CYS A 8 15.09 22.65 9.61
CA CYS A 8 14.86 21.32 9.06
C CYS A 8 15.96 21.04 8.03
N THR A 9 17.07 20.47 8.49
CA THR A 9 18.13 19.96 7.63
C THR A 9 17.51 18.92 6.71
N ASN A 10 17.46 19.22 5.41
CA ASN A 10 17.17 18.26 4.35
C ASN A 10 18.27 17.18 4.37
N ARG A 11 18.03 16.12 5.15
CA ARG A 11 18.86 14.92 5.13
C ARG A 11 18.57 14.27 3.78
N LYS A 12 19.48 14.47 2.83
CA LYS A 12 19.61 13.66 1.63
C LYS A 12 19.80 12.23 2.10
N ASP A 13 18.71 11.49 2.19
CA ASP A 13 18.72 10.07 2.48
C ASP A 13 19.45 9.37 1.34
N ASN A 14 20.72 9.06 1.56
CA ASN A 14 21.43 8.05 0.81
C ASN A 14 20.83 6.69 1.21
N VAL A 15 19.61 6.38 0.77
CA VAL A 15 19.07 5.03 0.90
C VAL A 15 20.02 4.09 0.16
N SER A 16 20.79 3.36 0.95
CA SER A 16 21.59 2.22 0.50
C SER A 16 20.72 1.36 -0.42
N THR A 17 21.13 1.26 -1.68
CA THR A 17 20.47 0.52 -2.76
C THR A 17 20.56 -1.00 -2.60
N GLU A 18 20.88 -1.49 -1.39
CA GLU A 18 21.42 -2.83 -1.13
C GLU A 18 20.46 -4.02 -1.24
N LYS A 19 19.21 -3.81 -1.66
CA LYS A 19 18.38 -4.81 -2.35
C LYS A 19 17.06 -4.15 -2.71
N LEU A 20 17.02 -3.50 -3.88
CA LEU A 20 15.77 -3.03 -4.44
C LEU A 20 14.92 -4.25 -4.84
N ILE A 21 14.03 -4.71 -3.97
CA ILE A 21 13.09 -5.79 -4.27
C ILE A 21 12.07 -5.25 -5.27
N LYS A 22 12.21 -5.65 -6.53
CA LYS A 22 11.26 -5.30 -7.59
C LYS A 22 10.04 -6.21 -7.51
N ILE A 23 9.02 -5.79 -6.77
CA ILE A 23 7.72 -6.45 -6.77
C ILE A 23 7.00 -6.07 -8.07
N GLN A 24 6.76 -7.05 -8.95
CA GLN A 24 5.99 -6.82 -10.17
C GLN A 24 4.50 -6.77 -9.85
N ILE A 25 3.88 -5.61 -10.03
CA ILE A 25 2.44 -5.43 -9.82
C ILE A 25 1.70 -5.68 -11.15
N PRO A 26 0.70 -6.58 -11.18
CA PRO A 26 -0.16 -6.78 -12.34
C PRO A 26 -0.78 -5.48 -12.86
N ALA A 27 -0.98 -5.38 -14.18
CA ALA A 27 -1.55 -4.18 -14.81
C ALA A 27 -2.94 -3.82 -14.26
N THR A 28 -3.75 -4.82 -13.93
CA THR A 28 -5.08 -4.64 -13.31
C THR A 28 -4.99 -3.95 -11.95
N LEU A 29 -4.07 -4.38 -11.09
CA LEU A 29 -3.87 -3.77 -9.77
C LEU A 29 -3.29 -2.35 -9.90
N ARG A 30 -2.43 -2.08 -10.88
CA ARG A 30 -1.94 -0.71 -11.13
C ARG A 30 -3.06 0.27 -11.43
N LYS A 31 -4.03 -0.14 -12.26
CA LYS A 31 -5.20 0.71 -12.55
C LYS A 31 -6.02 0.96 -11.27
N GLN A 32 -6.27 -0.08 -10.48
CA GLN A 32 -7.00 0.07 -9.21
C GLN A 32 -6.33 1.07 -8.27
N LEU A 33 -5.00 1.04 -8.16
CA LEU A 33 -4.26 2.00 -7.34
C LEU A 33 -4.45 3.44 -7.83
N THR A 34 -4.44 3.67 -9.14
CA THR A 34 -4.71 5.01 -9.72
C THR A 34 -6.14 5.46 -9.41
N ASP A 35 -7.12 4.58 -9.61
CA ASP A 35 -8.53 4.88 -9.37
C ASP A 35 -8.80 5.16 -7.88
N ASP A 36 -8.19 4.38 -6.98
CA ASP A 36 -8.31 4.54 -5.53
C ASP A 36 -7.67 5.84 -5.03
N TRP A 37 -6.50 6.20 -5.57
CA TRP A 37 -5.87 7.49 -5.29
C TRP A 37 -6.77 8.65 -5.70
N GLU A 38 -7.32 8.62 -6.92
CA GLU A 38 -8.27 9.63 -7.41
C GLU A 38 -9.51 9.72 -6.51
N ASN A 39 -10.06 8.58 -6.08
CA ASN A 39 -11.23 8.53 -5.20
C ASN A 39 -10.96 9.21 -3.86
N ILE A 40 -9.79 9.01 -3.27
CA ILE A 40 -9.44 9.60 -1.97
C ILE A 40 -9.08 11.08 -2.13
N THR A 41 -8.26 11.45 -3.11
CA THR A 41 -7.69 12.82 -3.17
C THR A 41 -8.52 13.80 -3.97
N GLN A 42 -9.31 13.35 -4.95
CA GLN A 42 -10.07 14.26 -5.83
C GLN A 42 -11.57 14.20 -5.56
N LYS A 43 -12.09 13.08 -5.04
CA LYS A 43 -13.52 12.86 -4.84
C LYS A 43 -13.92 12.83 -3.37
N ASP A 44 -12.96 12.99 -2.45
CA ASP A 44 -13.13 12.87 -0.99
C ASP A 44 -13.92 11.61 -0.58
N LYS A 45 -13.75 10.52 -1.33
CA LYS A 45 -14.41 9.24 -1.06
C LYS A 45 -13.58 8.41 -0.11
N ILE A 46 -14.15 8.15 1.06
CA ILE A 46 -13.57 7.28 2.08
C ILE A 46 -14.24 5.91 2.01
N VAL A 47 -13.43 4.86 2.15
CA VAL A 47 -13.94 3.48 2.25
C VAL A 47 -14.83 3.35 3.48
N LYS A 48 -16.05 2.84 3.29
CA LYS A 48 -16.99 2.64 4.39
C LYS A 48 -16.55 1.49 5.28
N LEU A 49 -16.58 1.73 6.59
CA LEU A 49 -16.30 0.74 7.62
C LEU A 49 -17.59 0.36 8.36
N PRO A 50 -17.72 -0.89 8.86
CA PRO A 50 -16.77 -2.00 8.69
C PRO A 50 -16.79 -2.53 7.24
N ARG A 51 -15.63 -2.87 6.70
CA ARG A 51 -15.51 -3.38 5.34
C ARG A 51 -15.58 -4.91 5.35
N SER A 52 -16.50 -5.47 4.56
CA SER A 52 -16.51 -6.88 4.21
C SER A 52 -16.25 -7.05 2.70
N PRO A 53 -15.30 -7.89 2.28
CA PRO A 53 -14.39 -8.64 3.13
C PRO A 53 -13.34 -7.74 3.80
N ASN A 54 -12.92 -8.10 5.02
CA ASN A 54 -11.79 -7.49 5.69
C ASN A 54 -10.47 -8.15 5.24
N VAL A 55 -9.34 -7.61 5.70
CA VAL A 55 -8.01 -8.10 5.30
C VAL A 55 -7.81 -9.57 5.71
N ASP A 56 -8.25 -9.96 6.91
CA ASP A 56 -8.10 -11.32 7.42
C ASP A 56 -8.91 -12.32 6.58
N GLU A 57 -10.12 -11.95 6.17
CA GLU A 57 -10.97 -12.76 5.28
C GLU A 57 -10.33 -12.94 3.89
N ILE A 58 -9.70 -11.88 3.35
CA ILE A 58 -8.99 -11.95 2.07
C ILE A 58 -7.77 -12.88 2.16
N LEU A 59 -6.96 -12.75 3.22
CA LEU A 59 -5.77 -13.58 3.42
C LEU A 59 -6.15 -15.05 3.65
N SER A 60 -7.19 -15.31 4.45
CA SER A 60 -7.72 -16.65 4.69
C SER A 60 -8.17 -17.30 3.39
N LYS A 61 -8.93 -16.56 2.55
CA LYS A 61 -9.35 -17.02 1.24
C LYS A 61 -8.18 -17.32 0.31
N TYR A 62 -7.14 -16.48 0.31
CA TYR A 62 -5.94 -16.73 -0.49
C TYR A 62 -5.20 -17.99 -0.04
N HIS A 63 -5.06 -18.18 1.28
CA HIS A 63 -4.45 -19.38 1.85
C HIS A 63 -5.18 -20.66 1.43
N GLU A 64 -6.51 -20.68 1.57
CA GLU A 64 -7.34 -21.82 1.13
C GLU A 64 -7.22 -22.12 -0.37
N LEU A 65 -7.21 -21.08 -1.21
CA LEU A 65 -7.06 -21.27 -2.66
C LEU A 65 -5.72 -21.91 -3.01
N LYS A 66 -4.65 -21.55 -2.28
CA LYS A 66 -3.32 -22.12 -2.50
C LYS A 66 -3.25 -23.57 -2.06
N THR A 67 -3.73 -23.89 -0.86
CA THR A 67 -3.69 -25.27 -0.32
C THR A 67 -4.61 -26.23 -1.08
N LYS A 68 -5.75 -25.76 -1.61
CA LYS A 68 -6.64 -26.58 -2.45
C LYS A 68 -6.06 -26.84 -3.85
N LYS A 69 -5.23 -25.94 -4.37
CA LYS A 69 -4.65 -26.05 -5.72
C LYS A 69 -3.44 -27.00 -5.79
N ASP A 70 -2.76 -27.23 -4.66
CA ASP A 70 -1.63 -28.16 -4.56
C ASP A 70 -2.07 -29.64 -4.36
N GLY A 71 -3.38 -29.92 -4.37
CA GLY A 71 -3.97 -31.26 -4.22
C GLY A 71 -4.47 -31.91 -5.53
N LEU A 72 -4.06 -31.42 -6.70
CA LEU A 72 -4.35 -32.00 -8.01
C LEU A 72 -3.08 -32.32 -8.79
#